data_AF-A0A7T7CD53-F1
#
_entry.id   AF-A0A7T7CD53-F1
#
_cell.length_a   1.000
_cell.length_b   1.000
_cell.length_c   1.000
_cell.angle_alpha   90.00
_cell.angle_beta   90.00
_cell.angle_gamma   90.00
#
_symmetry.space_group_name_H-M   'P 1'
#
loop_
_entity.id
_entity.type
_entity.pdbx_description
1 polymer ?
#
loop_
_entity_poly.entity_id
_entity_poly.type
_entity_poly.pdbx_seq_one_letter_code
_entity_poly.pdbx_strand_id
1 'polypeptide(L)'
;MDPFEKHLKRIHVWGRVLGIIMIISGSLYALVGLPSFLIGAAPGVLMVIMGVFIFKTSTSAQKAMESKDIHVFAVLFDNYGRVLMIGSITAIVTIGLAVVFMAIFSLMILGSF
;
A
#
# COMPACT_ATOMS: atom_id res chain seq x y z
N MET A 1 28.39 -10.51 -5.17
CA MET A 1 26.97 -10.72 -4.86
C MET A 1 26.28 -11.15 -6.14
N ASP A 2 25.62 -12.29 -6.12
CA ASP A 2 24.83 -12.81 -7.24
C ASP A 2 23.80 -11.75 -7.69
N PRO A 3 23.59 -11.51 -9.00
CA PRO A 3 22.49 -10.67 -9.49
C PRO A 3 21.15 -10.92 -8.77
N PHE A 4 20.81 -12.19 -8.53
CA PHE A 4 19.59 -12.60 -7.86
C PHE A 4 19.49 -12.07 -6.42
N GLU A 5 20.55 -12.28 -5.62
CA GLU A 5 20.62 -11.78 -4.24
C GLU A 5 20.55 -10.25 -4.22
N LYS A 6 21.16 -9.57 -5.21
CA LYS A 6 21.11 -8.10 -5.32
C LYS A 6 19.68 -7.60 -5.51
N HIS A 7 18.86 -8.31 -6.29
CA HIS A 7 17.44 -7.97 -6.49
C HIS A 7 16.62 -8.20 -5.21
N LEU A 8 16.79 -9.34 -4.55
CA LEU A 8 16.12 -9.63 -3.28
C LEU A 8 16.51 -8.63 -2.17
N LYS A 9 17.79 -8.25 -2.09
CA LYS A 9 18.25 -7.22 -1.14
C LYS A 9 17.59 -5.88 -1.41
N ARG A 10 17.37 -5.52 -2.68
CA ARG A 10 16.64 -4.30 -3.04
C ARG A 10 15.18 -4.36 -2.57
N ILE A 11 14.50 -5.49 -2.79
CA ILE A 11 13.13 -5.72 -2.30
C ILE A 11 13.07 -5.64 -0.77
N HIS A 12 14.05 -6.23 -0.08
CA HIS A 12 14.13 -6.16 1.37
C HIS A 12 14.29 -4.72 1.88
N VAL A 13 15.30 -3.98 1.40
CA VAL A 13 15.60 -2.63 1.91
C VAL A 13 14.45 -1.67 1.61
N TRP A 14 14.02 -1.58 0.34
CA TRP A 14 12.99 -0.62 -0.05
C TRP A 14 11.60 -1.06 0.37
N GLY A 15 11.30 -2.36 0.37
CA GLY A 15 10.04 -2.87 0.90
C GLY A 15 9.90 -2.61 2.40
N ARG A 16 10.97 -2.76 3.17
CA ARG A 16 10.93 -2.48 4.61
C ARG A 16 10.69 -0.99 4.89
N VAL A 17 11.43 -0.12 4.20
CA VAL A 17 11.27 1.34 4.32
C VAL A 17 9.87 1.77 3.91
N LEU A 18 9.42 1.37 2.72
CA LEU A 18 8.10 1.74 2.20
C LEU A 18 6.97 1.18 3.08
N GLY A 19 7.07 -0.07 3.52
CA GLY A 19 6.07 -0.70 4.39
C GLY A 19 5.88 0.07 5.69
N ILE A 20 6.97 0.47 6.35
CA ILE A 20 6.92 1.29 7.57
C ILE A 20 6.31 2.67 7.29
N ILE A 21 6.76 3.35 6.24
CA ILE A 21 6.22 4.66 5.85
C ILE A 21 4.71 4.56 5.60
N MET A 22 4.26 3.53 4.88
CA MET A 22 2.84 3.33 4.59
C MET A 22 2.01 3.04 5.83
N ILE A 23 2.53 2.25 6.77
CA ILE A 23 1.85 1.99 8.04
C ILE A 23 1.70 3.29 8.85
N ILE A 24 2.76 4.08 8.97
CA ILE A 24 2.74 5.33 9.73
C ILE A 24 1.80 6.34 9.06
N SER A 25 2.01 6.61 7.77
CA SER A 25 1.20 7.56 7.02
C SER A 25 -0.26 7.14 6.96
N GLY A 26 -0.55 5.87 6.68
CA GLY A 26 -1.92 5.35 6.66
C GLY A 26 -2.62 5.47 8.01
N SER A 27 -1.89 5.27 9.11
CA SER A 27 -2.42 5.47 10.46
C SER A 27 -2.75 6.94 10.71
N LEU A 28 -1.88 7.87 10.32
CA LEU A 28 -2.15 9.31 10.41
C LEU A 28 -3.37 9.70 9.56
N TYR A 29 -3.46 9.22 8.33
CA TYR A 29 -4.62 9.46 7.45
C TYR A 29 -5.91 8.90 8.04
N ALA A 30 -5.87 7.69 8.60
CA ALA A 30 -7.04 7.09 9.24
C ALA A 30 -7.49 7.94 10.43
N LEU A 31 -6.57 8.43 11.28
CA LEU A 31 -6.88 9.30 12.41
C LEU A 31 -7.47 10.64 11.98
N VAL A 32 -6.90 11.29 10.96
CA VAL A 32 -7.41 12.54 10.40
C VAL A 32 -8.77 12.35 9.74
N GLY A 33 -9.03 11.18 9.17
CA GLY A 33 -10.29 10.84 8.50
C GLY A 33 -11.41 10.41 9.45
N LEU A 34 -11.14 10.15 10.74
CA LEU A 34 -12.15 9.74 11.73
C LEU A 34 -13.35 10.70 11.83
N PRO A 35 -13.19 12.04 11.82
CA PRO A 35 -14.31 12.99 11.87
C PRO A 35 -15.25 12.88 10.66
N SER A 36 -14.76 12.35 9.53
CA SER A 36 -15.53 12.18 8.29
C SER A 36 -16.15 10.77 8.15
N PHE A 37 -16.19 9.99 9.23
CA PHE A 37 -16.73 8.61 9.29
C PHE A 37 -16.04 7.64 8.30
N LEU A 38 -16.64 6.48 8.03
CA LEU A 38 -16.08 5.37 7.24
C LEU A 38 -15.43 5.80 5.90
N ILE A 39 -15.96 6.82 5.22
CA ILE A 39 -15.45 7.30 3.92
C ILE A 39 -14.08 7.98 4.08
N GLY A 40 -13.85 8.70 5.18
CA GLY A 40 -12.59 9.40 5.43
C GLY A 40 -11.47 8.49 5.95
N ALA A 41 -11.79 7.54 6.82
CA ALA A 41 -10.78 6.66 7.43
C ALA A 41 -10.39 5.46 6.54
N ALA A 42 -11.29 4.98 5.67
CA ALA A 42 -11.05 3.79 4.85
C ALA A 42 -9.79 3.84 3.97
N PRO A 43 -9.48 4.94 3.25
CA PRO A 43 -8.24 5.03 2.49
C PRO A 43 -6.98 4.89 3.35
N GLY A 44 -6.99 5.47 4.56
CA GLY A 44 -5.90 5.33 5.52
C GLY A 44 -5.71 3.89 5.98
N VAL A 45 -6.81 3.19 6.30
CA VAL A 45 -6.78 1.77 6.69
C VAL A 45 -6.25 0.89 5.56
N LEU A 46 -6.70 1.09 4.32
CA LEU A 46 -6.20 0.35 3.16
C LEU A 46 -4.69 0.56 2.97
N MET A 47 -4.20 1.79 3.16
CA MET A 47 -2.78 2.12 3.12
C MET A 47 -1.99 1.39 4.21
N VAL A 48 -2.52 1.28 5.43
CA VAL A 48 -1.89 0.49 6.51
C VAL A 48 -1.80 -0.97 6.13
N ILE A 49 -2.89 -1.58 5.66
CA ILE A 49 -2.92 -3.00 5.29
C ILE A 49 -1.92 -3.26 4.15
N MET A 50 -1.86 -2.39 3.15
CA MET A 50 -0.87 -2.47 2.07
C MET A 50 0.56 -2.39 2.62
N GLY A 51 0.84 -1.44 3.51
CA GLY A 51 2.14 -1.29 4.17
C GLY A 51 2.57 -2.55 4.93
N VAL A 52 1.64 -3.23 5.61
CA VAL A 52 1.90 -4.51 6.29
C VAL A 52 2.33 -5.59 5.30
N PHE A 53 1.65 -5.73 4.16
CA PHE A 53 2.02 -6.75 3.16
C PHE A 53 3.32 -6.43 2.43
N ILE A 54 3.63 -5.15 2.19
CA ILE A 54 4.94 -4.74 1.67
C ILE A 54 6.05 -5.10 2.69
N PHE A 55 5.82 -4.81 3.98
CA PHE A 55 6.77 -5.18 5.04
C PHE A 55 6.97 -6.70 5.11
N LYS A 56 5.90 -7.50 5.03
CA LYS A 56 5.99 -8.97 4.97
C LYS A 56 6.75 -9.45 3.74
N THR A 57 6.50 -8.88 2.57
CA THR A 57 7.25 -9.17 1.33
C THR A 57 8.75 -8.90 1.52
N SER A 58 9.10 -7.79 2.18
CA SER A 58 10.50 -7.45 2.47
C SER A 58 11.17 -8.45 3.41
N THR A 59 10.43 -8.99 4.38
CA THR A 59 10.91 -10.00 5.33
C THR A 59 11.12 -11.35 4.63
N SER A 60 10.19 -11.74 3.76
CA SER A 60 10.34 -12.95 2.94
C SER A 60 11.49 -12.85 1.95
N ALA A 61 11.75 -11.66 1.39
CA ALA A 61 12.90 -11.43 0.52
C ALA A 61 14.25 -11.62 1.24
N GLN A 62 14.33 -11.23 2.51
CA GLN A 62 15.51 -11.52 3.33
C GLN A 62 15.71 -13.03 3.52
N LYS A 63 14.66 -13.73 3.96
CA LYS A 63 14.70 -15.18 4.17
C LYS A 63 15.02 -15.95 2.89
N ALA A 64 14.55 -15.45 1.74
CA ALA A 64 14.81 -16.04 0.43
C ALA A 64 16.28 -15.95 0.02
N MET A 65 16.99 -14.87 0.40
CA MET A 65 18.43 -14.76 0.21
C MET A 65 19.20 -15.76 1.09
N GLU A 66 18.74 -15.99 2.31
CA GLU A 66 19.42 -16.85 3.30
C GLU A 66 19.21 -18.35 3.03
N SER A 67 17.99 -18.76 2.68
CA SER A 67 17.62 -20.18 2.59
C SER A 67 17.59 -20.75 1.17
N LYS A 68 17.42 -19.91 0.14
CA LYS A 68 17.15 -20.32 -1.26
C LYS A 68 16.03 -21.37 -1.42
N ASP A 69 15.12 -21.46 -0.45
CA ASP A 69 14.01 -22.42 -0.43
C ASP A 69 12.82 -21.93 -1.28
N ILE A 70 12.33 -22.80 -2.18
CA ILE A 70 11.17 -22.58 -3.04
C ILE A 70 9.91 -22.17 -2.25
N HIS A 71 9.73 -22.68 -1.04
CA HIS A 71 8.59 -22.33 -0.19
C HIS A 71 8.67 -20.87 0.28
N VAL A 72 9.88 -20.37 0.55
CA VAL A 72 10.08 -18.97 0.95
C VAL A 72 9.82 -18.03 -0.23
N PHE A 73 10.13 -18.46 -1.45
CA PHE A 73 9.75 -17.74 -2.67
C PHE A 73 8.24 -17.71 -2.87
N ALA A 74 7.53 -18.82 -2.66
CA ALA A 74 6.07 -18.86 -2.75
C ALA A 74 5.42 -17.86 -1.78
N VAL A 75 5.92 -17.78 -0.54
CA VAL A 75 5.43 -16.79 0.45
C VAL A 75 5.74 -15.36 0.04
N LEU A 76 6.90 -15.09 -0.57
CA LEU A 76 7.24 -13.77 -1.11
C LEU A 76 6.24 -13.35 -2.19
N PHE A 77 5.95 -14.24 -3.13
CA PHE A 77 5.01 -13.97 -4.23
C PHE A 77 3.57 -13.86 -3.74
N ASP A 78 3.13 -14.66 -2.76
CA ASP A 78 1.79 -14.52 -2.16
C ASP A 78 1.62 -13.13 -1.52
N ASN A 79 2.58 -12.69 -0.72
CA ASN A 79 2.54 -11.35 -0.12
C ASN A 79 2.54 -10.26 -1.19
N TYR A 80 3.35 -10.39 -2.24
CA TYR A 80 3.37 -9.43 -3.35
C TYR A 80 2.04 -9.40 -4.12
N GLY A 81 1.41 -10.55 -4.36
CA GLY A 81 0.08 -10.64 -4.95
C GLY A 81 -0.98 -9.90 -4.14
N ARG A 82 -0.91 -9.99 -2.80
CA ARG A 82 -1.80 -9.21 -1.91
C ARG A 82 -1.52 -7.72 -1.99
N VAL A 83 -0.26 -7.29 -2.12
CA VAL A 83 0.08 -5.88 -2.35
C VAL A 83 -0.58 -5.38 -3.64
N LEU A 84 -0.50 -6.15 -4.73
CA LEU A 84 -1.15 -5.80 -5.99
C LEU A 84 -2.68 -5.70 -5.82
N MET A 85 -3.30 -6.69 -5.18
CA MET A 85 -4.75 -6.69 -4.93
C MET A 85 -5.20 -5.46 -4.14
N ILE A 86 -4.55 -5.17 -3.01
CA ILE A 86 -4.89 -4.02 -2.16
C ILE A 86 -4.59 -2.70 -2.88
N GLY A 87 -3.48 -2.64 -3.61
CA GLY A 87 -3.11 -1.49 -4.43
C GLY A 87 -4.17 -1.19 -5.48
N SER A 88 -4.69 -2.20 -6.17
CA SER A 88 -5.77 -2.06 -7.15
C SER A 88 -7.07 -1.58 -6.51
N ILE A 89 -7.46 -2.14 -5.37
CA ILE A 89 -8.65 -1.68 -4.62
C ILE A 89 -8.47 -0.21 -4.21
N THR A 90 -7.31 0.13 -3.67
CA THR A 90 -6.99 1.51 -3.24
C THR A 90 -7.04 2.47 -4.42
N ALA A 91 -6.53 2.09 -5.59
CA ALA A 91 -6.58 2.89 -6.81
C ALA A 91 -8.03 3.14 -7.27
N ILE A 92 -8.88 2.10 -7.29
CA ILE A 92 -10.29 2.23 -7.65
C ILE A 92 -11.01 3.19 -6.69
N VAL A 93 -10.81 3.02 -5.38
CA VAL A 93 -11.40 3.90 -4.35
C VAL A 93 -10.95 5.35 -4.55
N THR A 94 -9.66 5.55 -4.81
CA THR A 94 -9.07 6.89 -5.01
C THR A 94 -9.64 7.58 -6.24
N ILE A 95 -9.76 6.86 -7.36
CA ILE A 95 -10.36 7.38 -8.59
C ILE A 95 -11.83 7.74 -8.34
N GLY A 96 -12.60 6.87 -7.68
CA GLY A 96 -14.00 7.13 -7.36
C GLY A 96 -14.18 8.40 -6.52
N LEU A 97 -13.36 8.57 -5.47
CA LEU A 97 -13.36 9.77 -4.63
C LEU A 97 -12.97 11.03 -5.44
N ALA A 98 -11.95 10.94 -6.30
CA ALA A 98 -11.52 12.06 -7.12
C ALA A 98 -12.63 12.55 -8.06
N VAL A 99 -13.38 11.63 -8.69
CA VAL A 99 -14.52 11.96 -9.55
C VAL A 99 -15.63 12.66 -8.77
N VAL A 100 -15.98 12.16 -7.58
CA VAL A 100 -16.99 12.79 -6.71
C VAL A 100 -16.56 14.20 -6.30
N PHE A 101 -15.31 14.37 -5.87
CA PHE A 101 -14.79 15.70 -5.51
C PHE A 101 -14.79 16.67 -6.69
N MET A 102 -14.40 16.22 -7.89
CA MET A 102 -14.46 17.04 -9.09
C MET A 102 -15.89 17.48 -9.43
N ALA A 103 -16.87 16.59 -9.30
CA ALA A 103 -18.28 16.90 -9.55
C ALA A 103 -18.85 17.90 -8.53
N ILE A 104 -18.52 17.73 -7.24
CA ILE A 104 -18.93 18.69 -6.20
C ILE A 104 -18.28 20.05 -6.47
N PHE A 105 -16.97 20.06 -6.76
CA PHE A 105 -16.23 21.29 -7.03
C PHE A 105 -16.77 22.06 -8.24
N SER A 106 -17.10 21.37 -9.33
CA SER A 106 -17.67 22.01 -10.52
C SER A 106 -19.06 22.59 -10.25
N LEU A 107 -19.91 21.89 -9.48
CA LEU A 107 -21.21 22.40 -9.06
C LEU A 107 -21.09 23.65 -8.16
N MET A 108 -20.12 23.66 -7.24
CA MET A 108 -19.88 24.81 -6.37
C MET A 108 -19.45 26.05 -7.16
N ILE A 109 -18.57 25.88 -8.16
CA ILE A 109 -18.17 26.98 -9.04
C ILE A 109 -19.38 27.48 -9.84
N LEU A 110 -20.09 26.58 -10.54
CA LEU A 110 -21.21 26.96 -11.40
C LEU A 110 -22.40 27.56 -10.63
N GLY A 111 -22.66 27.13 -9.40
CA GLY A 111 -23.72 27.69 -8.55
C GLY A 111 -23.32 28.96 -7.79
N SER A 112 -22.06 29.39 -7.88
CA SER A 112 -21.57 30.65 -7.30
C SER A 112 -21.59 31.83 -8.28
N PHE A 113 -21.99 31.59 -9.53
CA PHE A 113 -22.30 32.59 -10.56
C PHE A 113 -23.81 32.73 -10.73
#